data_AF-A0A8J4UQV1-F1
#
_entry.id   AF-A0A8J4UQV1-F1
#
_cell.length_a   1.000
_cell.length_b   1.000
_cell.length_c   1.000
_cell.angle_alpha   90.00
_cell.angle_beta   90.00
_cell.angle_gamma   90.00
#
_symmetry.space_group_name_H-M   'P 1'
#
loop_
_entity.id
_entity.type
_entity.pdbx_description
1 polymer ?
#
loop_
_entity_poly.entity_id
_entity_poly.type
_entity_poly.pdbx_seq_one_letter_code
_entity_poly.pdbx_strand_id
1 'polypeptide(L)'
;MEEILKGQYVWALNESWRNESLGNDTVGANHTVNPLKRNEEVAKVEVTVLALVLLLALAGNLCVLLAIHTAKHGQSRMYYFMKHLSIADLVVAIFQVLPQLIWDITFRFYGPDFLCRLVKYLQIVGMFASTYMLVLMSIDRCLAICQPLRSLHKRKDRCYVVVSWVLSLLFSIPQVYIFSLREVGSGVYDCWGDFVQPWGAKAYITWISLTVYIIPVAILSICYGLISFKIWQNFKLKTRREQQVVTLSPTAARNGALLARVSSVRLISKAKITTVKMTFVIVLAYIVCWTPFFFVQMWSAWDPAAPRE
;
A
#
# COMPACT_ATOMS: atom_id res chain seq x y z
N MET A 1 24.61 -1.89 -31.98
CA MET A 1 25.20 -2.10 -30.64
C MET A 1 26.57 -1.42 -30.48
N GLU A 2 27.06 -0.65 -31.46
CA GLU A 2 28.18 0.32 -31.26
C GLU A 2 27.82 1.77 -31.66
N GLU A 3 26.60 2.03 -32.14
CA GLU A 3 26.15 3.38 -32.54
C GLU A 3 25.19 4.07 -31.56
N ILE A 4 24.78 3.41 -30.47
CA ILE A 4 23.89 4.02 -29.46
C ILE A 4 24.69 4.72 -28.34
N LEU A 5 25.98 4.43 -28.22
CA LEU A 5 26.90 5.05 -27.25
C LEU A 5 27.51 6.39 -27.72
N LYS A 6 27.32 6.79 -28.99
CA LYS A 6 27.80 8.09 -29.50
C LYS A 6 26.82 9.25 -29.32
N GLY A 7 25.54 8.99 -29.06
CA GLY A 7 24.52 10.05 -28.94
C GLY A 7 24.57 10.87 -27.64
N GLN A 8 25.17 10.33 -26.58
CA GLN A 8 25.19 10.97 -25.25
C GLN A 8 26.45 11.81 -24.97
N TYR A 9 27.48 11.74 -25.82
CA TYR A 9 28.76 12.45 -25.64
C TYR A 9 28.96 13.68 -26.56
N VAL A 10 28.04 13.95 -27.49
CA VAL A 10 28.24 14.98 -28.55
C VAL A 10 27.71 16.37 -28.18
N TRP A 11 26.96 16.54 -27.09
CA TRP A 11 26.35 17.84 -26.75
C TRP A 11 27.18 18.72 -25.79
N ALA A 12 28.40 18.31 -25.40
CA ALA A 12 29.23 19.06 -24.44
C ALA A 12 30.38 19.88 -25.07
N LEU A 13 30.53 19.92 -26.39
CA LEU A 13 31.62 20.63 -27.07
C LEU A 13 31.12 21.34 -28.34
N ASN A 14 30.45 22.49 -28.20
CA ASN A 14 30.48 23.56 -29.22
C ASN A 14 29.77 24.86 -28.77
N GLU A 15 30.30 25.53 -27.76
CA GLU A 15 30.08 26.98 -27.63
C GLU A 15 31.42 27.70 -27.65
N SER A 16 31.80 28.12 -28.86
CA SER A 16 32.95 29.01 -29.07
C SER A 16 32.87 29.63 -30.48
N TRP A 17 32.33 30.86 -30.51
CA TRP A 17 32.52 31.92 -31.52
C TRP A 17 31.89 31.79 -32.92
N ARG A 18 30.91 32.67 -33.20
CA ARG A 18 31.07 33.69 -34.26
C ARG A 18 30.08 34.85 -34.13
N ASN A 19 30.63 36.07 -34.21
CA ASN A 19 29.97 37.37 -34.13
C ASN A 19 29.35 37.82 -35.47
N GLU A 20 28.36 38.71 -35.30
CA GLU A 20 27.95 39.86 -36.15
C GLU A 20 27.29 39.62 -37.52
N SER A 21 26.02 40.04 -37.63
CA SER A 21 25.64 41.26 -38.37
C SER A 21 24.14 41.63 -38.23
N LEU A 22 23.90 42.83 -37.69
CA LEU A 22 22.88 43.84 -38.06
C LEU A 22 21.39 43.44 -38.27
N GLY A 23 20.49 43.98 -37.43
CA GLY A 23 19.05 44.09 -37.74
C GLY A 23 18.17 44.44 -36.54
N ASN A 24 17.49 45.58 -36.62
CA ASN A 24 16.82 46.32 -35.54
C ASN A 24 15.44 45.78 -35.12
N ASP A 25 15.13 45.88 -33.82
CA ASP A 25 13.84 45.95 -33.12
C ASP A 25 12.63 45.07 -33.57
N THR A 26 12.20 44.15 -32.68
CA THR A 26 10.89 44.21 -32.00
C THR A 26 10.75 43.10 -30.95
N VAL A 27 10.22 43.51 -29.79
CA VAL A 27 10.01 42.75 -28.56
C VAL A 27 9.13 41.51 -28.81
N GLY A 28 9.75 40.33 -28.80
CA GLY A 28 9.08 39.05 -28.64
C GLY A 28 9.66 38.37 -27.40
N ALA A 29 8.89 38.34 -26.31
CA ALA A 29 9.26 37.63 -25.09
C ALA A 29 9.38 36.12 -25.38
N ASN A 30 10.59 35.68 -25.73
CA ASN A 30 10.92 34.26 -25.78
C ASN A 30 11.01 33.74 -24.35
N HIS A 31 9.88 33.28 -23.80
CA HIS A 31 9.88 32.32 -22.72
C HIS A 31 10.48 31.01 -23.27
N THR A 32 11.80 30.91 -23.26
CA THR A 32 12.51 29.63 -23.34
C THR A 32 12.16 28.83 -22.08
N VAL A 33 11.05 28.10 -22.13
CA VAL A 33 10.72 27.08 -21.14
C VAL A 33 11.78 25.98 -21.31
N ASN A 34 12.80 26.01 -20.45
CA ASN A 34 13.78 24.93 -20.37
C ASN A 34 13.04 23.62 -20.03
N PRO A 35 13.00 22.61 -20.92
CA PRO A 35 12.26 21.36 -20.69
C PRO A 35 12.85 20.49 -19.56
N LEU A 36 13.97 20.90 -18.98
CA LEU A 36 14.67 20.24 -17.87
C LEU A 36 14.45 20.92 -16.50
N LYS A 37 13.74 22.06 -16.44
CA LYS A 37 13.43 22.69 -15.15
C LYS A 37 12.22 21.97 -14.55
N ARG A 38 12.45 20.97 -13.68
CA ARG A 38 11.41 20.37 -12.83
C ARG A 38 10.52 21.49 -12.29
N ASN A 39 9.22 21.41 -12.54
CA ASN A 39 8.26 22.43 -12.11
C ASN A 39 8.43 22.65 -10.60
N GLU A 40 9.02 23.79 -10.23
CA GLU A 40 9.39 24.09 -8.84
C GLU A 40 8.17 24.04 -7.91
N GLU A 41 7.01 24.44 -8.44
CA GLU A 41 5.71 24.35 -7.77
C GLU A 41 5.26 22.91 -7.53
N VAL A 42 5.51 21.99 -8.48
CA VAL A 42 5.20 20.56 -8.31
C VAL A 42 6.09 19.94 -7.24
N ALA A 43 7.39 20.27 -7.25
CA ALA A 43 8.34 19.79 -6.24
C ALA A 43 7.99 20.31 -4.83
N LYS A 44 7.60 21.59 -4.70
CA LYS A 44 7.12 22.17 -3.42
C LYS A 44 5.89 21.44 -2.90
N VAL A 45 4.93 21.15 -3.77
CA VAL A 45 3.71 20.41 -3.41
C VAL A 45 4.06 18.98 -2.97
N GLU A 46 4.89 18.26 -3.72
CA GLU A 46 5.32 16.90 -3.40
C GLU A 46 6.01 16.83 -2.03
N VAL A 47 7.01 17.68 -1.80
CA VAL A 47 7.74 17.76 -0.51
C VAL A 47 6.79 18.09 0.64
N THR A 48 5.88 19.04 0.45
CA THR A 48 4.91 19.43 1.49
C THR A 48 3.96 18.28 1.83
N VAL A 49 3.43 17.59 0.81
CA VAL A 49 2.53 16.45 1.00
C VAL A 49 3.27 15.29 1.68
N LEU A 50 4.48 14.95 1.23
CA LEU A 50 5.28 13.88 1.83
C LEU A 50 5.65 14.18 3.29
N ALA A 51 6.01 15.43 3.60
CA ALA A 51 6.28 15.85 4.98
C ALA A 51 5.05 15.71 5.88
N LEU A 52 3.87 16.13 5.41
CA LEU A 52 2.61 15.95 6.15
C LEU A 52 2.26 14.47 6.35
N VAL A 53 2.38 13.66 5.29
CA VAL A 53 2.16 12.20 5.36
C VAL A 53 3.11 11.55 6.37
N LEU A 54 4.39 11.93 6.35
CA LEU A 54 5.38 11.42 7.29
C LEU A 54 5.00 11.74 8.74
N LEU A 55 4.68 13.00 9.02
CA LEU A 55 4.28 13.43 10.36
C LEU A 55 3.03 12.70 10.85
N LEU A 56 1.99 12.61 10.01
CA LEU A 56 0.75 11.92 10.34
C LEU A 56 0.97 10.41 10.53
N ALA A 57 1.78 9.77 9.68
CA ALA A 57 2.07 8.35 9.76
C ALA A 57 2.87 8.01 11.03
N LEU A 58 3.90 8.80 11.36
CA LEU A 58 4.69 8.61 12.57
C LEU A 58 3.86 8.88 13.83
N ALA A 59 3.23 10.05 13.93
CA ALA A 59 2.45 10.42 15.11
C ALA A 59 1.24 9.51 15.30
N GLY A 60 0.47 9.23 14.23
CA GLY A 60 -0.71 8.38 14.28
C GLY A 60 -0.40 6.96 14.72
N ASN A 61 0.59 6.31 14.10
CA ASN A 61 0.95 4.94 14.45
C ASN A 61 1.63 4.83 15.83
N LEU A 62 2.43 5.82 16.22
CA LEU A 62 3.00 5.86 17.57
C LEU A 62 1.90 6.02 18.63
N CYS A 63 0.93 6.91 18.40
CA CYS A 63 -0.23 7.08 19.27
C CYS A 63 -1.04 5.77 19.40
N VAL A 64 -1.26 5.05 18.30
CA VAL A 64 -1.93 3.73 18.34
C VAL A 64 -1.15 2.74 19.19
N LEU A 65 0.18 2.64 19.00
CA LEU A 65 1.02 1.77 19.82
C LEU A 65 0.97 2.14 21.30
N LEU A 66 1.09 3.43 21.63
CA LEU A 66 1.00 3.93 23.01
C LEU A 66 -0.37 3.64 23.64
N ALA A 67 -1.47 3.83 22.89
CA ALA A 67 -2.81 3.51 23.34
C ALA A 67 -2.97 2.01 23.63
N ILE A 68 -2.42 1.14 22.78
CA ILE A 68 -2.42 -0.32 23.00
C ILE A 68 -1.60 -0.69 24.23
N HIS A 69 -0.43 -0.06 24.42
CA HIS A 69 0.45 -0.34 25.56
C HIS A 69 -0.11 0.14 26.90
N THR A 70 -0.85 1.24 26.91
CA THR A 70 -1.46 1.82 28.13
C THR A 70 -2.81 1.20 28.49
N ALA A 71 -3.48 0.52 27.54
CA ALA A 71 -4.75 -0.16 27.79
C ALA A 71 -4.60 -1.39 28.71
N LYS A 72 -4.83 -1.19 30.01
CA LYS A 72 -4.71 -2.23 31.06
C LYS A 72 -5.69 -3.41 30.95
N HIS A 73 -6.80 -3.30 30.20
CA HIS A 73 -7.92 -4.25 30.32
C HIS A 73 -8.52 -4.73 28.98
N GLY A 74 -7.68 -5.03 28.00
CA GLY A 74 -8.18 -5.55 26.72
C GLY A 74 -7.13 -6.25 25.86
N GLN A 75 -6.69 -7.47 26.22
CA GLN A 75 -5.88 -8.31 25.33
C GLN A 75 -6.77 -9.02 24.28
N SER A 76 -7.53 -8.25 23.50
CA SER A 76 -8.26 -8.79 22.34
C SER A 76 -7.29 -9.11 21.21
N ARG A 77 -7.56 -10.21 20.48
CA ARG A 77 -6.85 -10.59 19.23
C ARG A 77 -6.72 -9.40 18.26
N MET A 78 -7.68 -8.47 18.28
CA MET A 78 -7.64 -7.30 17.41
C MET A 78 -6.43 -6.40 17.67
N TYR A 79 -6.08 -6.17 18.93
CA TYR A 79 -4.95 -5.31 19.30
C TYR A 79 -3.61 -5.90 18.88
N TYR A 80 -3.51 -7.24 18.81
CA TYR A 80 -2.31 -7.91 18.29
C TYR A 80 -2.08 -7.61 16.80
N PHE A 81 -3.12 -7.69 15.97
CA PHE A 81 -3.00 -7.31 14.55
C PHE A 81 -2.76 -5.80 14.38
N MET A 82 -3.46 -4.96 15.15
CA MET A 82 -3.24 -3.50 15.10
C MET A 82 -1.80 -3.14 15.47
N LYS A 83 -1.18 -3.82 16.44
CA LYS A 83 0.22 -3.63 16.78
C LYS A 83 1.14 -3.93 15.60
N HIS A 84 0.98 -5.07 14.94
CA HIS A 84 1.82 -5.43 13.80
C HIS A 84 1.56 -4.55 12.57
N LEU A 85 0.32 -4.11 12.35
CA LEU A 85 -0.02 -3.15 11.31
C LEU A 85 0.67 -1.80 11.57
N SER A 86 0.58 -1.26 12.80
CA SER A 86 1.27 -0.01 13.14
C SER A 86 2.80 -0.11 13.06
N ILE A 87 3.40 -1.27 13.37
CA ILE A 87 4.83 -1.49 13.14
C ILE A 87 5.16 -1.45 11.65
N ALA A 88 4.36 -2.11 10.80
CA ALA A 88 4.57 -2.10 9.36
C ALA A 88 4.40 -0.68 8.77
N ASP A 89 3.40 0.08 9.22
CA ASP A 89 3.18 1.45 8.76
C ASP A 89 4.28 2.41 9.23
N LEU A 90 4.89 2.17 10.40
CA LEU A 90 6.10 2.89 10.84
C LEU A 90 7.31 2.53 9.97
N VAL A 91 7.46 1.27 9.56
CA VAL A 91 8.51 0.87 8.60
C VAL A 91 8.30 1.62 7.27
N VAL A 92 7.06 1.72 6.78
CA VAL A 92 6.75 2.53 5.58
C VAL A 92 7.07 4.01 5.82
N ALA A 93 6.70 4.59 6.95
CA ALA A 93 7.01 5.99 7.24
C ALA A 93 8.53 6.26 7.24
N ILE A 94 9.31 5.40 7.89
CA ILE A 94 10.76 5.60 8.11
C ILE A 94 11.60 5.21 6.89
N PHE A 95 11.24 4.13 6.19
CA PHE A 95 12.08 3.58 5.10
C PHE A 95 11.52 3.84 3.70
N GLN A 96 10.26 4.26 3.59
CA GLN A 96 9.66 4.65 2.31
C GLN A 96 9.43 6.15 2.23
N VAL A 97 8.68 6.74 3.16
CA VAL A 97 8.28 8.16 3.05
C VAL A 97 9.44 9.10 3.39
N LEU A 98 10.17 8.85 4.47
CA LEU A 98 11.30 9.70 4.87
C LEU A 98 12.44 9.71 3.83
N PRO A 99 12.91 8.58 3.28
CA PRO A 99 13.98 8.60 2.28
C PRO A 99 13.51 9.22 0.96
N GLN A 100 12.24 9.05 0.59
CA GLN A 100 11.65 9.75 -0.55
C GLN A 100 11.65 11.27 -0.33
N LEU A 101 11.21 11.74 0.84
CA LEU A 101 11.24 13.16 1.19
C LEU A 101 12.66 13.74 1.15
N ILE A 102 13.64 13.01 1.69
CA ILE A 102 15.04 13.41 1.64
C ILE A 102 15.52 13.48 0.18
N TRP A 103 15.17 12.50 -0.64
CA TRP A 103 15.51 12.49 -2.06
C TRP A 103 14.91 13.69 -2.80
N ASP A 104 13.65 14.02 -2.55
CA ASP A 104 12.97 15.13 -3.24
C ASP A 104 13.55 16.50 -2.87
N ILE A 105 14.07 16.64 -1.64
CA ILE A 105 14.75 17.85 -1.16
C ILE A 105 16.19 17.93 -1.67
N THR A 106 16.93 16.82 -1.58
CA THR A 106 18.38 16.80 -1.80
C THR A 106 18.78 16.41 -3.22
N PHE A 107 17.79 15.98 -4.03
CA PHE A 107 17.89 15.52 -5.41
C PHE A 107 18.83 14.31 -5.64
N ARG A 108 19.42 13.76 -4.58
CA ARG A 108 20.47 12.74 -4.64
C ARG A 108 20.43 11.84 -3.42
N PHE A 109 20.91 10.61 -3.57
CA PHE A 109 21.20 9.75 -2.44
C PHE A 109 22.49 10.15 -1.72
N TYR A 110 22.41 10.38 -0.41
CA TYR A 110 23.58 10.57 0.44
C TYR A 110 23.72 9.38 1.39
N GLY A 111 24.66 8.48 1.10
CA GLY A 111 24.95 7.34 1.96
C GLY A 111 25.79 6.25 1.29
N PRO A 112 26.27 5.26 2.06
CA PRO A 112 27.00 4.12 1.52
C PRO A 112 26.06 3.16 0.76
N ASP A 113 26.63 2.31 -0.10
CA ASP A 113 25.90 1.29 -0.87
C ASP A 113 25.01 0.41 0.02
N PHE A 114 25.50 0.00 1.18
CA PHE A 114 24.73 -0.78 2.15
C PHE A 114 23.43 -0.07 2.58
N LEU A 115 23.48 1.25 2.80
CA LEU A 115 22.31 2.02 3.20
C LEU A 115 21.30 2.11 2.05
N CYS A 116 21.75 2.31 0.81
CA CYS A 116 20.88 2.31 -0.39
C CYS A 116 20.12 0.98 -0.49
N ARG A 117 20.82 -0.16 -0.41
CA ARG A 117 20.21 -1.50 -0.47
C ARG A 117 19.23 -1.72 0.68
N LEU A 118 19.61 -1.34 1.90
CA LEU A 118 18.79 -1.50 3.08
C LEU A 118 17.50 -0.68 2.98
N VAL A 119 17.59 0.58 2.55
CA VAL A 119 16.43 1.47 2.37
C VAL A 119 15.49 0.90 1.31
N LYS A 120 15.97 0.55 0.11
CA LYS A 120 15.14 -0.02 -0.96
C LYS A 120 14.51 -1.36 -0.57
N TYR A 121 15.25 -2.20 0.15
CA TYR A 121 14.72 -3.45 0.69
C TYR A 121 13.60 -3.21 1.72
N LEU A 122 13.85 -2.39 2.75
CA LEU A 122 12.87 -2.13 3.81
C LEU A 122 11.65 -1.34 3.34
N GLN A 123 11.80 -0.48 2.34
CA GLN A 123 10.70 0.16 1.62
C GLN A 123 9.69 -0.87 1.12
N ILE A 124 10.17 -1.91 0.44
CA ILE A 124 9.30 -2.96 -0.12
C ILE A 124 8.83 -3.95 0.96
N VAL A 125 9.65 -4.26 1.97
CA VAL A 125 9.22 -5.05 3.12
C VAL A 125 8.04 -4.38 3.83
N GLY A 126 8.11 -3.07 4.08
CA GLY A 126 7.04 -2.30 4.70
C GLY A 126 5.75 -2.37 3.88
N MET A 127 5.86 -2.15 2.57
CA MET A 127 4.73 -2.22 1.64
C MET A 127 4.03 -3.59 1.66
N PHE A 128 4.81 -4.68 1.60
CA PHE A 128 4.28 -6.04 1.70
C PHE A 128 3.70 -6.32 3.09
N ALA A 129 4.38 -5.93 4.16
CA ALA A 129 3.96 -6.21 5.53
C ALA A 129 2.63 -5.52 5.84
N SER A 130 2.47 -4.22 5.53
CA SER A 130 1.22 -3.50 5.71
C SER A 130 0.09 -4.15 4.90
N THR A 131 0.34 -4.47 3.63
CA THR A 131 -0.66 -5.09 2.75
C THR A 131 -1.10 -6.47 3.26
N TYR A 132 -0.17 -7.34 3.66
CA TYR A 132 -0.50 -8.67 4.15
C TYR A 132 -1.12 -8.65 5.54
N MET A 133 -0.79 -7.67 6.39
CA MET A 133 -1.51 -7.44 7.65
C MET A 133 -2.97 -7.05 7.38
N LEU A 134 -3.25 -6.18 6.40
CA LEU A 134 -4.61 -5.84 6.00
C LEU A 134 -5.39 -7.07 5.51
N VAL A 135 -4.81 -7.86 4.62
CA VAL A 135 -5.42 -9.12 4.13
C VAL A 135 -5.71 -10.07 5.29
N LEU A 136 -4.74 -10.27 6.19
CA LEU A 136 -4.90 -11.15 7.34
C LEU A 136 -6.02 -10.66 8.28
N MET A 137 -6.10 -9.35 8.52
CA MET A 137 -7.19 -8.75 9.30
C MET A 137 -8.56 -8.98 8.64
N SER A 138 -8.67 -8.81 7.33
CA SER A 138 -9.93 -9.05 6.61
C SER A 138 -10.34 -10.53 6.60
N ILE A 139 -9.38 -11.46 6.42
CA ILE A 139 -9.63 -12.90 6.53
C ILE A 139 -10.10 -13.26 7.94
N ASP A 140 -9.43 -12.73 8.97
CA ASP A 140 -9.84 -12.93 10.36
C ASP A 140 -11.27 -12.47 10.61
N ARG A 141 -11.62 -11.25 10.15
CA ARG A 141 -12.99 -10.74 10.26
C ARG A 141 -13.98 -11.61 9.50
N CYS A 142 -13.63 -12.06 8.30
CA CYS A 142 -14.44 -12.96 7.49
C CYS A 142 -14.71 -14.28 8.24
N LEU A 143 -13.68 -14.93 8.79
CA LEU A 143 -13.83 -16.18 9.53
C LEU A 143 -14.65 -15.99 10.82
N ALA A 144 -14.44 -14.91 11.56
CA ALA A 144 -15.16 -14.61 12.80
C ALA A 144 -16.67 -14.36 12.60
N ILE A 145 -17.09 -14.02 11.37
CA ILE A 145 -18.48 -13.73 10.99
C ILE A 145 -19.10 -14.92 10.25
N CYS A 146 -18.41 -15.42 9.23
CA CYS A 146 -18.91 -16.49 8.37
C CYS A 146 -18.85 -17.87 9.04
N GLN A 147 -17.89 -18.12 9.94
CA GLN A 147 -17.69 -19.40 10.61
C GLN A 147 -17.50 -19.26 12.14
N PRO A 148 -18.55 -18.84 12.87
CA PRO A 148 -18.44 -18.48 14.29
C PRO A 148 -18.14 -19.66 15.23
N LEU A 149 -18.27 -20.91 14.77
CA LEU A 149 -17.90 -22.13 15.52
C LEU A 149 -16.42 -22.52 15.32
N ARG A 150 -15.80 -22.13 14.20
CA ARG A 150 -14.39 -22.42 13.89
C ARG A 150 -13.41 -21.35 14.43
N SER A 151 -13.95 -20.18 14.78
CA SER A 151 -13.23 -19.02 15.34
C SER A 151 -12.56 -19.24 16.72
N LEU A 152 -12.72 -20.42 17.34
CA LEU A 152 -12.11 -20.77 18.64
C LEU A 152 -10.62 -21.15 18.53
N HIS A 153 -10.05 -21.22 17.34
CA HIS A 153 -8.65 -21.62 17.11
C HIS A 153 -7.64 -20.48 17.36
N LYS A 154 -7.59 -19.94 18.58
CA LYS A 154 -6.71 -18.84 19.02
C LYS A 154 -5.20 -19.09 18.81
N ARG A 155 -4.76 -20.34 18.67
CA ARG A 155 -3.33 -20.70 18.54
C ARG A 155 -2.73 -20.45 17.15
N LYS A 156 -3.54 -20.26 16.09
CA LYS A 156 -3.02 -20.09 14.72
C LYS A 156 -2.73 -18.65 14.31
N ASP A 157 -3.19 -17.67 15.09
CA ASP A 157 -3.14 -16.25 14.70
C ASP A 157 -1.71 -15.72 14.67
N ARG A 158 -0.89 -16.13 15.64
CA ARG A 158 0.55 -15.84 15.67
C ARG A 158 1.27 -16.47 14.49
N CYS A 159 0.90 -17.70 14.12
CA CYS A 159 1.47 -18.38 12.96
C CYS A 159 1.18 -17.60 11.67
N TYR A 160 -0.06 -17.15 11.46
CA TYR A 160 -0.39 -16.35 10.28
C TYR A 160 0.36 -15.01 10.24
N VAL A 161 0.52 -14.32 11.37
CA VAL A 161 1.33 -13.10 11.42
C VAL A 161 2.78 -13.41 11.05
N VAL A 162 3.40 -14.42 11.64
CA VAL A 162 4.77 -14.82 11.32
C VAL A 162 4.90 -15.18 9.84
N VAL A 163 3.96 -15.95 9.29
CA VAL A 163 3.94 -16.29 7.86
C VAL A 163 3.85 -15.04 6.99
N SER A 164 2.98 -14.09 7.32
CA SER A 164 2.89 -12.82 6.58
C SER A 164 4.21 -12.05 6.60
N TRP A 165 4.87 -11.92 7.77
CA TRP A 165 6.17 -11.27 7.88
C TRP A 165 7.26 -11.99 7.08
N VAL A 166 7.32 -13.32 7.17
CA VAL A 166 8.28 -14.13 6.42
C VAL A 166 8.06 -13.97 4.92
N LEU A 167 6.81 -14.00 4.45
CA LEU A 167 6.47 -13.76 3.05
C LEU A 167 6.87 -12.35 2.60
N SER A 168 6.60 -11.32 3.42
CA SER A 168 7.02 -9.94 3.12
C SER A 168 8.53 -9.81 2.99
N LEU A 169 9.29 -10.42 3.90
CA LEU A 169 10.76 -10.44 3.81
C LEU A 169 11.23 -11.19 2.56
N LEU A 170 10.67 -12.38 2.31
CA LEU A 170 11.06 -13.24 1.18
C LEU A 170 10.79 -12.57 -0.18
N PHE A 171 9.59 -12.00 -0.36
CA PHE A 171 9.21 -11.36 -1.63
C PHE A 171 9.92 -10.03 -1.87
N SER A 172 10.54 -9.44 -0.84
CA SER A 172 11.34 -8.22 -0.96
C SER A 172 12.80 -8.49 -1.35
N ILE A 173 13.29 -9.74 -1.30
CA ILE A 173 14.69 -10.10 -1.59
C ILE A 173 15.22 -9.53 -2.91
N PRO A 174 14.45 -9.48 -4.03
CA PRO A 174 14.96 -8.93 -5.29
C PRO A 174 15.53 -7.51 -5.16
N GLN A 175 15.04 -6.69 -4.22
CA GLN A 175 15.55 -5.33 -3.99
C GLN A 175 17.05 -5.27 -3.72
N VAL A 176 17.57 -6.25 -2.97
CA VAL A 176 18.98 -6.28 -2.54
C VAL A 176 19.90 -6.46 -3.75
N TYR A 177 19.43 -7.13 -4.80
CA TYR A 177 20.20 -7.40 -6.01
C TYR A 177 19.99 -6.35 -7.09
N ILE A 178 18.78 -5.80 -7.21
CA ILE A 178 18.41 -4.82 -8.24
C ILE A 178 18.99 -3.43 -7.92
N PHE A 179 18.91 -2.99 -6.67
CA PHE A 179 19.30 -1.63 -6.29
C PHE A 179 20.71 -1.60 -5.69
N SER A 180 21.51 -0.63 -6.09
CA SER A 180 22.86 -0.40 -5.57
C SER A 180 23.29 1.05 -5.81
N LEU A 181 24.29 1.52 -5.05
CA LEU A 181 24.92 2.80 -5.31
C LEU A 181 25.77 2.68 -6.59
N ARG A 182 25.44 3.48 -7.59
CA ARG A 182 26.09 3.46 -8.91
C ARG A 182 26.42 4.87 -9.37
N GLU A 183 27.43 4.98 -10.20
CA GLU A 183 27.77 6.21 -10.89
C GLU A 183 26.78 6.42 -12.06
N VAL A 184 25.99 7.50 -12.01
CA VAL A 184 24.94 7.83 -12.99
C VAL A 184 25.42 8.92 -13.97
N GLY A 185 26.60 9.48 -13.75
CA GLY A 185 27.28 10.44 -14.61
C GLY A 185 28.68 10.73 -14.05
N SER A 186 29.52 11.45 -14.79
CA SER A 186 30.95 11.69 -14.47
C SER A 186 31.22 12.13 -13.01
N GLY A 187 31.51 11.17 -12.13
CA GLY A 187 31.75 11.36 -10.69
C GLY A 187 30.49 11.48 -9.81
N VAL A 188 29.29 11.28 -10.36
CA VAL A 188 28.00 11.46 -9.66
C VAL A 188 27.39 10.12 -9.30
N TYR A 189 27.27 9.86 -7.99
CA TYR A 189 26.74 8.60 -7.47
C TYR A 189 25.28 8.74 -7.04
N ASP A 190 24.48 7.71 -7.33
CA ASP A 190 23.09 7.64 -6.92
C ASP A 190 22.64 6.20 -6.63
N CYS A 191 21.55 6.07 -5.86
CA CYS A 191 20.94 4.76 -5.59
C CYS A 191 20.09 4.33 -6.79
N TRP A 192 20.68 3.54 -7.68
CA TRP A 192 20.10 3.21 -8.99
C TRP A 192 19.68 1.74 -9.07
N GLY A 193 18.61 1.47 -9.83
CA GLY A 193 18.11 0.12 -10.10
C GLY A 193 18.66 -0.41 -11.42
N ASP A 194 19.41 -1.51 -11.37
CA ASP A 194 19.91 -2.21 -12.55
C ASP A 194 19.03 -3.41 -12.88
N PHE A 195 18.33 -3.33 -14.01
CA PHE A 195 17.38 -4.36 -14.44
C PHE A 195 17.95 -5.14 -15.62
N VAL A 196 17.81 -6.47 -15.57
CA VAL A 196 18.18 -7.36 -16.68
C VAL A 196 17.38 -6.98 -17.93
N GLN A 197 18.07 -6.55 -18.97
CA GLN A 197 17.41 -6.18 -20.24
C GLN A 197 17.08 -7.42 -21.08
N PRO A 198 15.98 -7.43 -21.86
CA PRO A 198 14.96 -6.37 -22.01
C PRO A 198 13.72 -6.50 -21.09
N TRP A 199 13.64 -7.56 -20.26
CA TRP A 199 12.39 -7.96 -19.59
C TRP A 199 12.37 -7.71 -18.07
N GLY A 200 13.50 -7.37 -17.45
CA GLY A 200 13.65 -7.28 -16.00
C GLY A 200 12.73 -6.26 -15.34
N ALA A 201 12.66 -5.04 -15.86
CA ALA A 201 11.76 -4.00 -15.34
C ALA A 201 10.28 -4.40 -15.48
N LYS A 202 9.91 -5.01 -16.62
CA LYS A 202 8.54 -5.51 -16.86
C LYS A 202 8.16 -6.61 -15.89
N ALA A 203 9.05 -7.58 -15.70
CA ALA A 203 8.84 -8.69 -14.77
C ALA A 203 8.74 -8.18 -13.32
N TYR A 204 9.62 -7.25 -12.92
CA TYR A 204 9.62 -6.64 -11.61
C TYR A 204 8.32 -5.89 -11.31
N ILE A 205 7.94 -4.95 -12.18
CA ILE A 205 6.71 -4.16 -12.00
C ILE A 205 5.49 -5.07 -11.99
N THR A 206 5.43 -6.05 -12.90
CA THR A 206 4.32 -7.01 -12.95
C THR A 206 4.23 -7.84 -11.66
N TRP A 207 5.37 -8.33 -11.16
CA TRP A 207 5.44 -9.10 -9.91
C TRP A 207 4.94 -8.29 -8.72
N ILE A 208 5.41 -7.06 -8.56
CA ILE A 208 5.00 -6.19 -7.44
C ILE A 208 3.50 -5.85 -7.57
N SER A 209 3.02 -5.48 -8.75
CA SER A 209 1.59 -5.20 -8.97
C SER A 209 0.70 -6.40 -8.66
N LEU A 210 1.12 -7.62 -9.03
CA LEU A 210 0.38 -8.83 -8.72
C LEU A 210 0.31 -9.11 -7.22
N THR A 211 1.46 -9.07 -6.56
CA THR A 211 1.61 -9.55 -5.18
C THR A 211 1.22 -8.53 -4.13
N VAL A 212 1.33 -7.23 -4.43
CA VAL A 212 0.91 -6.15 -3.55
C VAL A 212 -0.51 -5.70 -3.87
N TYR A 213 -0.92 -5.58 -5.12
CA TYR A 213 -2.23 -5.01 -5.43
C TYR A 213 -3.26 -6.05 -5.87
N ILE A 214 -3.04 -6.75 -6.98
CA ILE A 214 -4.09 -7.56 -7.61
C ILE A 214 -4.54 -8.72 -6.70
N ILE A 215 -3.61 -9.52 -6.18
CA ILE A 215 -3.93 -10.66 -5.30
C ILE A 215 -4.58 -10.16 -3.99
N PRO A 216 -4.03 -9.16 -3.27
CA PRO A 216 -4.67 -8.61 -2.09
C PRO A 216 -6.09 -8.07 -2.36
N VAL A 217 -6.29 -7.27 -3.42
CA VAL A 217 -7.62 -6.75 -3.77
C VAL A 217 -8.61 -7.87 -4.07
N ALA A 218 -8.20 -8.92 -4.77
CA ALA A 218 -9.05 -10.08 -5.02
C ALA A 218 -9.47 -10.78 -3.71
N ILE A 219 -8.52 -11.04 -2.81
CA ILE A 219 -8.80 -11.67 -1.50
C ILE A 219 -9.73 -10.79 -0.66
N LEU A 220 -9.46 -9.48 -0.61
CA LEU A 220 -10.28 -8.52 0.12
C LEU A 220 -11.71 -8.52 -0.45
N SER A 221 -11.86 -8.41 -1.76
CA SER A 221 -13.17 -8.41 -2.44
C SER A 221 -13.97 -9.68 -2.12
N ILE A 222 -13.35 -10.86 -2.17
CA ILE A 222 -13.98 -12.12 -1.79
C ILE A 222 -14.40 -12.11 -0.31
N CYS A 223 -13.51 -11.68 0.59
CA CYS A 223 -13.79 -11.63 2.03
C CYS A 223 -14.98 -10.71 2.35
N TYR A 224 -15.00 -9.48 1.82
CA TYR A 224 -16.11 -8.54 2.05
C TYR A 224 -17.38 -8.96 1.34
N GLY A 225 -17.30 -9.60 0.17
CA GLY A 225 -18.44 -10.21 -0.50
C GLY A 225 -19.11 -11.27 0.37
N LEU A 226 -18.32 -12.20 0.94
CA LEU A 226 -18.83 -13.23 1.85
C LEU A 226 -19.41 -12.66 3.15
N ILE A 227 -18.76 -11.65 3.73
CA ILE A 227 -19.27 -10.95 4.93
C ILE A 227 -20.63 -10.31 4.62
N SER A 228 -20.73 -9.59 3.49
CA SER A 228 -21.96 -8.90 3.08
C SER A 228 -23.09 -9.88 2.82
N PHE A 229 -22.80 -10.98 2.12
CA PHE A 229 -23.74 -12.07 1.90
C PHE A 229 -24.23 -12.69 3.22
N LYS A 230 -23.32 -12.96 4.16
CA LYS A 230 -23.70 -13.51 5.47
C LYS A 230 -24.53 -12.54 6.30
N ILE A 231 -24.21 -11.25 6.28
CA ILE A 231 -25.03 -10.23 6.96
C ILE A 231 -26.43 -10.17 6.33
N TRP A 232 -26.52 -10.17 5.01
CA TRP A 232 -27.81 -10.18 4.30
C TRP A 232 -28.66 -11.41 4.62
N GLN A 233 -28.04 -12.60 4.65
CA GLN A 233 -28.73 -13.83 5.08
C GLN A 233 -29.29 -13.72 6.51
N ASN A 234 -28.51 -13.18 7.45
CA ASN A 234 -28.95 -13.00 8.83
C ASN A 234 -30.10 -11.99 8.95
N PHE A 235 -30.04 -10.90 8.19
CA PHE A 235 -31.11 -9.90 8.17
C PHE A 235 -32.42 -10.48 7.61
N LYS A 236 -32.35 -11.20 6.48
CA LYS A 236 -33.51 -11.86 5.86
C LYS A 236 -34.14 -12.90 6.80
N LEU A 237 -33.32 -13.66 7.54
CA LEU A 237 -33.81 -14.64 8.52
C LEU A 237 -34.49 -13.96 9.72
N LYS A 238 -33.96 -12.81 10.17
CA LYS A 238 -34.57 -11.99 11.22
C LYS A 238 -35.95 -11.46 10.80
N THR A 239 -36.07 -10.87 9.61
CA THR A 239 -37.35 -10.36 9.09
C THR A 239 -38.40 -11.46 8.96
N ARG A 240 -38.02 -12.67 8.50
CA ARG A 240 -38.93 -13.82 8.45
C ARG A 240 -39.42 -14.24 9.83
N ARG A 241 -38.55 -14.25 10.84
CA ARG A 241 -38.91 -14.63 12.21
C ARG A 241 -39.83 -13.60 12.86
N GLU A 242 -39.59 -12.31 12.63
CA GLU A 242 -40.47 -11.22 13.09
C GLU A 242 -41.87 -11.35 12.46
N GLN A 243 -41.96 -11.60 11.15
CA GLN A 243 -43.23 -11.87 10.48
C GLN A 243 -43.95 -13.11 11.06
N GLN A 244 -43.23 -14.20 11.29
CA GLN A 244 -43.79 -15.47 11.80
C GLN A 244 -44.33 -15.36 13.23
N VAL A 245 -43.76 -14.48 14.06
CA VAL A 245 -44.24 -14.19 15.43
C VAL A 245 -45.53 -13.36 15.42
N VAL A 246 -45.72 -12.47 14.43
CA VAL A 246 -46.96 -11.69 14.29
C VAL A 246 -48.12 -12.55 13.76
N THR A 247 -47.85 -13.64 13.03
CA THR A 247 -48.90 -14.49 12.44
C THR A 247 -49.36 -15.66 13.33
N LEU A 248 -48.61 -16.04 14.39
CA LEU A 248 -49.01 -17.13 15.28
C LEU A 248 -49.75 -16.62 16.53
N SER A 249 -50.97 -17.13 16.70
CA SER A 249 -51.88 -16.98 17.84
C SER A 249 -51.22 -17.29 19.21
N PRO A 250 -51.68 -16.68 20.33
CA PRO A 250 -51.00 -16.69 21.64
C PRO A 250 -50.80 -18.09 22.27
N THR A 251 -51.53 -19.10 21.83
CA THR A 251 -51.55 -20.44 22.47
C THR A 251 -50.36 -21.33 22.14
N ALA A 252 -49.63 -21.09 21.05
CA ALA A 252 -48.45 -21.89 20.65
C ALA A 252 -47.11 -21.37 21.22
N ALA A 253 -47.13 -20.26 21.96
CA ALA A 253 -45.92 -19.55 22.41
C ALA A 253 -45.07 -20.35 23.43
N ARG A 254 -45.69 -21.27 24.19
CA ARG A 254 -45.00 -21.97 25.30
C ARG A 254 -44.04 -23.07 24.82
N ASN A 255 -44.36 -23.76 23.73
CA ASN A 255 -43.52 -24.82 23.17
C ASN A 255 -42.54 -24.30 22.08
N GLY A 256 -42.90 -23.24 21.37
CA GLY A 256 -42.02 -22.58 20.39
C GLY A 256 -40.83 -21.86 21.02
N ALA A 257 -40.96 -21.37 22.26
CA ALA A 257 -39.89 -20.69 22.99
C ALA A 257 -38.70 -21.62 23.33
N LEU A 258 -38.94 -22.93 23.52
CA LEU A 258 -37.89 -23.90 23.83
C LEU A 258 -37.06 -24.27 22.59
N LEU A 259 -37.70 -24.47 21.43
CA LEU A 259 -37.02 -24.71 20.15
C LEU A 259 -36.31 -23.45 19.60
N ALA A 260 -36.90 -22.28 19.84
CA ALA A 260 -36.33 -20.97 19.51
C ALA A 260 -34.99 -20.69 20.20
N ARG A 261 -34.75 -21.33 21.35
CA ARG A 261 -33.53 -21.19 22.16
C ARG A 261 -32.36 -22.03 21.61
N VAL A 262 -32.67 -23.11 20.88
CA VAL A 262 -31.67 -24.08 20.35
C VAL A 262 -31.06 -23.62 19.02
N SER A 263 -31.79 -22.81 18.24
CA SER A 263 -31.24 -22.09 17.08
C SER A 263 -31.00 -20.61 17.44
N SER A 264 -29.99 -20.36 18.27
CA SER A 264 -29.46 -19.00 18.41
C SER A 264 -28.80 -18.62 17.09
N VAL A 265 -29.59 -18.13 16.14
CA VAL A 265 -29.09 -17.31 15.02
C VAL A 265 -28.39 -16.15 15.70
N ARG A 266 -27.09 -16.31 15.91
CA ARG A 266 -26.26 -15.38 16.68
C ARG A 266 -26.40 -14.01 16.03
N LEU A 267 -27.18 -13.13 16.67
CA LEU A 267 -27.25 -11.73 16.31
C LEU A 267 -25.81 -11.22 16.24
N ILE A 268 -25.38 -10.78 15.05
CA ILE A 268 -24.04 -10.23 14.86
C ILE A 268 -23.95 -9.03 15.81
N SER A 269 -23.13 -9.14 16.86
CA SER A 269 -22.99 -8.09 17.87
C SER A 269 -22.64 -6.76 17.21
N LYS A 270 -23.17 -5.66 17.73
CA LYS A 270 -22.82 -4.30 17.30
C LYS A 270 -21.30 -4.10 17.22
N ALA A 271 -20.54 -4.68 18.15
CA ALA A 271 -19.07 -4.64 18.16
C ALA A 271 -18.43 -5.31 16.93
N LYS A 272 -19.01 -6.40 16.41
CA LYS A 272 -18.53 -7.05 15.19
C LYS A 272 -18.81 -6.18 13.97
N ILE A 273 -19.99 -5.55 13.89
CA ILE A 273 -20.36 -4.64 12.79
C ILE A 273 -19.44 -3.43 12.75
N THR A 274 -19.16 -2.79 13.89
CA THR A 274 -18.23 -1.65 13.96
C THR A 274 -16.85 -2.03 13.42
N THR A 275 -16.35 -3.22 13.77
CA THR A 275 -15.07 -3.67 13.24
C THR A 275 -15.12 -3.94 11.74
N VAL A 276 -16.22 -4.51 11.22
CA VAL A 276 -16.39 -4.70 9.76
C VAL A 276 -16.39 -3.35 9.04
N LYS A 277 -17.17 -2.38 9.52
CA LYS A 277 -17.24 -1.03 8.94
C LYS A 277 -15.87 -0.37 8.93
N MET A 278 -15.12 -0.47 10.04
CA MET A 278 -13.74 0.01 10.10
C MET A 278 -12.87 -0.66 9.04
N THR A 279 -12.83 -2.00 8.98
CA THR A 279 -11.97 -2.70 8.02
C THR A 279 -12.40 -2.48 6.56
N PHE A 280 -13.68 -2.29 6.28
CA PHE A 280 -14.19 -1.95 4.95
C PHE A 280 -13.69 -0.58 4.48
N VAL A 281 -13.72 0.43 5.37
CA VAL A 281 -13.18 1.76 5.08
C VAL A 281 -11.68 1.67 4.77
N ILE A 282 -10.92 0.90 5.57
CA ILE A 282 -9.48 0.71 5.33
C ILE A 282 -9.22 0.09 3.96
N VAL A 283 -10.04 -0.88 3.55
CA VAL A 283 -9.88 -1.58 2.26
C VAL A 283 -10.26 -0.71 1.07
N LEU A 284 -11.31 0.10 1.22
CA LEU A 284 -11.66 1.08 0.20
C LEU A 284 -10.53 2.11 0.02
N ALA A 285 -9.99 2.63 1.13
CA ALA A 285 -8.85 3.54 1.10
C ALA A 285 -7.63 2.89 0.43
N TYR A 286 -7.33 1.63 0.76
CA TYR A 286 -6.27 0.87 0.12
C TYR A 286 -6.44 0.81 -1.41
N ILE A 287 -7.62 0.44 -1.90
CA ILE A 287 -7.88 0.36 -3.35
C ILE A 287 -7.73 1.74 -4.00
N VAL A 288 -8.38 2.77 -3.44
CA VAL A 288 -8.35 4.12 -4.02
C VAL A 288 -6.93 4.70 -4.07
N CYS A 289 -6.13 4.49 -3.02
CA CYS A 289 -4.76 5.00 -2.96
C CYS A 289 -3.78 4.22 -3.86
N TRP A 290 -3.91 2.90 -3.96
CA TRP A 290 -2.95 2.08 -4.72
C TRP A 290 -3.26 1.97 -6.22
N THR A 291 -4.53 2.13 -6.62
CA THR A 291 -4.94 1.97 -8.03
C THR A 291 -4.19 2.90 -8.98
N PRO A 292 -4.09 4.23 -8.72
CA PRO A 292 -3.41 5.13 -9.66
C PRO A 292 -1.94 4.78 -9.83
N PHE A 293 -1.24 4.47 -8.73
CA PHE A 293 0.17 4.11 -8.74
C PHE A 293 0.42 2.84 -9.58
N PHE A 294 -0.28 1.75 -9.28
CA PHE A 294 -0.05 0.49 -10.00
C PHE A 294 -0.54 0.51 -11.44
N PHE A 295 -1.57 1.30 -11.73
CA PHE A 295 -2.02 1.52 -13.10
C PHE A 295 -0.94 2.24 -13.92
N VAL A 296 -0.41 3.36 -13.43
CA VAL A 296 0.65 4.12 -14.11
C VAL A 296 1.92 3.28 -14.27
N GLN A 297 2.34 2.56 -13.23
CA GLN A 297 3.52 1.68 -13.30
C GLN A 297 3.36 0.58 -14.34
N MET A 298 2.19 -0.07 -14.39
CA MET A 298 1.92 -1.12 -15.37
C MET A 298 1.85 -0.54 -16.79
N TRP A 299 1.23 0.63 -16.95
CA TRP A 299 1.15 1.34 -18.22
C TRP A 299 2.55 1.70 -18.73
N SER A 300 3.38 2.32 -17.89
CA SER A 300 4.78 2.68 -18.20
C SER A 300 5.64 1.46 -18.56
N ALA A 301 5.45 0.32 -17.88
CA ALA A 301 6.22 -0.88 -18.12
C ALA A 301 5.89 -1.56 -19.47
N TRP A 302 4.62 -1.55 -19.88
CA TRP A 302 4.13 -2.36 -20.99
C TRP A 302 3.83 -1.56 -22.26
N ASP A 303 3.51 -0.27 -22.16
CA ASP A 303 3.23 0.56 -23.32
C ASP A 303 4.53 1.16 -23.91
N PRO A 304 4.88 0.83 -25.17
CA PRO A 304 6.03 1.42 -25.83
C PRO A 304 5.96 2.94 -26.00
N ALA A 305 4.75 3.52 -26.00
CA ALA A 305 4.48 4.94 -26.18
C ALA A 305 4.36 5.72 -24.85
N ALA A 306 4.51 5.06 -23.70
CA ALA A 306 4.51 5.75 -22.42
C ALA A 306 5.70 6.73 -22.34
N PRO A 307 5.51 7.95 -21.78
CA PRO A 307 6.61 8.88 -21.52
C PRO A 307 7.67 8.18 -20.67
N ARG A 308 8.92 8.17 -21.14
CA ARG A 308 10.07 7.70 -20.37
C ARG A 308 10.72 8.94 -19.76
N GLU A 309 10.70 9.02 -18.44
CA GLU A 309 11.45 10.01 -17.67
C GLU A 309 12.96 9.71 -17.70
#